data_AF-A0A0G4NLS0-F1
#
_entry.id   AF-A0A0G4NLS0-F1
#
_cell.length_a   1.000
_cell.length_b   1.000
_cell.length_c   1.000
_cell.angle_alpha   90.00
_cell.angle_beta   90.00
_cell.angle_gamma   90.00
#
_symmetry.space_group_name_H-M   'P 1'
#
loop_
_entity.id
_entity.type
_entity.pdbx_description
1 polymer ?
#
loop_
_entity_poly.entity_id
_entity_poly.type
_entity_poly.pdbx_seq_one_letter_code
_entity_poly.pdbx_strand_id
1 'polypeptide(L)'
;MHPTEGTIMIGDYKLSDLDVHAWRQRISFVAQDPVLFPGTLRDNLDPLRQFSDGDCASVLARVLGGDWTIKSRVEGGGKNLSQGQRQLVGIGRAVLRRSPLVVLDEATASID
;
A
#
# COMPACT_ATOMS: atom_id res chain seq x y z
N MET A 1 3.76 9.57 -17.82
CA MET A 1 5.09 9.33 -18.41
C MET A 1 4.97 8.30 -19.52
N HIS A 2 5.50 8.64 -20.69
CA HIS A 2 5.80 7.68 -21.76
C HIS A 2 7.33 7.53 -21.80
N PRO A 3 7.86 6.33 -22.05
CA PRO A 3 9.30 6.14 -22.18
C PRO A 3 9.84 6.95 -23.37
N THR A 4 10.98 7.61 -23.18
CA THR A 4 11.66 8.38 -24.25
C THR A 4 12.21 7.43 -25.33
N GLU A 5 12.68 6.25 -24.92
CA GLU A 5 13.12 5.14 -25.78
C GLU A 5 12.80 3.80 -25.12
N GLY A 6 12.72 2.72 -25.91
CA GLY A 6 12.44 1.36 -25.44
C GLY A 6 10.94 0.99 -25.39
N THR A 7 10.63 -0.20 -24.89
CA THR A 7 9.25 -0.71 -24.79
C THR A 7 9.06 -1.43 -23.45
N ILE A 8 7.97 -1.10 -22.75
CA ILE A 8 7.59 -1.77 -21.50
C ILE A 8 6.59 -2.88 -21.84
N MET A 9 6.91 -4.11 -21.46
CA MET A 9 6.10 -5.32 -21.70
C MET A 9 5.47 -5.82 -20.39
N ILE A 10 4.25 -6.36 -20.46
CA ILE A 10 3.58 -7.10 -19.38
C ILE A 10 3.17 -8.45 -19.94
N GLY A 11 3.95 -9.48 -19.61
CA GLY A 11 3.87 -10.74 -20.35
C GLY A 11 4.15 -10.50 -21.83
N ASP A 12 3.24 -10.93 -22.69
CA ASP A 12 3.35 -10.79 -24.15
C ASP A 12 2.75 -9.48 -24.70
N TYR A 13 2.21 -8.61 -23.84
CA TYR A 13 1.54 -7.38 -24.25
C TYR A 13 2.43 -6.15 -24.04
N LYS A 14 2.45 -5.23 -25.01
CA LYS A 14 3.05 -3.90 -24.81
C LYS A 14 2.16 -3.06 -23.91
N LEU A 15 2.73 -2.39 -22.92
CA LEU A 15 1.97 -1.50 -22.03
C LEU A 15 1.30 -0.34 -22.79
N SER A 16 1.90 0.11 -23.90
CA SER A 16 1.32 1.14 -24.77
C SER A 16 -0.02 0.75 -25.40
N ASP A 17 -0.25 -0.55 -25.55
CA ASP A 17 -1.41 -1.11 -26.24
C ASP A 17 -2.54 -1.44 -25.25
N LEU A 18 -2.26 -1.32 -23.95
CA LEU A 18 -3.22 -1.50 -22.87
C LEU A 18 -3.81 -0.15 -22.43
N ASP A 19 -5.01 -0.19 -21.86
CA ASP A 19 -5.51 0.96 -21.10
C ASP A 19 -4.63 1.17 -19.86
N VAL A 20 -3.72 2.13 -19.99
CA VAL A 20 -2.75 2.49 -18.96
C VAL A 20 -3.44 2.93 -17.67
N HIS A 21 -4.64 3.53 -17.74
CA HIS A 21 -5.38 3.92 -16.55
C HIS A 21 -5.90 2.70 -15.80
N ALA A 22 -6.59 1.79 -16.50
CA ALA A 22 -7.06 0.54 -15.93
C ALA A 22 -5.90 -0.31 -15.39
N TRP A 23 -4.76 -0.33 -16.08
CA TRP A 23 -3.56 -1.02 -15.61
C TRP A 23 -2.99 -0.42 -14.32
N ARG A 24 -2.87 0.91 -14.24
CA ARG A 24 -2.34 1.59 -13.03
C ARG A 24 -3.18 1.32 -11.78
N GLN A 25 -4.48 1.12 -11.91
CA GLN A 25 -5.35 0.73 -10.79
C GLN A 25 -5.02 -0.67 -10.22
N ARG A 26 -4.30 -1.50 -10.98
CA ARG A 26 -3.87 -2.85 -10.59
C ARG A 26 -2.45 -2.88 -10.01
N ILE A 27 -1.75 -1.74 -9.95
CA ILE A 27 -0.43 -1.62 -9.34
C ILE A 27 -0.57 -0.95 -7.98
N SER A 28 0.02 -1.55 -6.94
CA SER A 28 0.17 -0.90 -5.65
C SER A 28 1.60 -0.40 -5.45
N PHE A 29 1.75 0.82 -4.96
CA PHE A 29 3.04 1.40 -4.61
C PHE A 29 3.11 1.53 -3.08
N VAL A 30 4.20 1.04 -2.50
CA VAL A 30 4.48 1.16 -1.06
C VAL A 30 5.74 2.00 -0.92
N ALA A 31 5.57 3.23 -0.44
CA ALA A 31 6.67 4.14 -0.15
C ALA A 31 7.41 3.73 1.13
N GLN A 32 8.70 4.06 1.21
CA GLN A 32 9.55 3.84 2.40
C GLN A 32 9.00 4.52 3.66
N ASP A 33 8.53 5.77 3.55
CA ASP A 33 7.80 6.48 4.61
C ASP A 33 6.37 6.78 4.11
N PRO A 34 5.44 5.83 4.31
CA PRO A 34 4.09 6.00 3.82
C PRO A 34 3.40 7.11 4.60
N VAL A 35 2.83 8.07 3.86
CA VAL A 35 2.02 9.13 4.45
C VAL A 35 0.80 8.52 5.13
N LEU A 36 0.67 8.82 6.43
CA LEU A 36 -0.49 8.47 7.23
C LEU A 36 -1.25 9.73 7.64
N PHE A 37 -2.57 9.64 7.53
CA PHE A 37 -3.48 10.72 7.87
C PHE A 37 -3.99 10.57 9.30
N PRO A 38 -4.24 11.68 10.01
CA PRO A 38 -4.89 11.60 11.31
C PRO A 38 -6.27 10.96 11.19
N GLY A 39 -6.60 10.04 12.10
CA GLY A 39 -7.83 9.25 12.05
C GLY A 39 -7.67 7.89 12.71
N THR A 40 -8.19 6.85 12.06
CA THR A 40 -8.02 5.45 12.51
C THR A 40 -7.14 4.63 11.56
N LEU A 41 -6.71 3.45 12.01
CA LEU A 41 -6.07 2.48 11.12
C LEU A 41 -7.02 2.00 10.01
N ARG A 42 -8.34 2.00 10.24
CA ARG A 42 -9.35 1.72 9.19
C ARG A 42 -9.27 2.75 8.06
N ASP A 43 -9.24 4.03 8.42
CA ASP A 43 -9.22 5.13 7.45
C ASP A 43 -7.89 5.16 6.69
N ASN A 44 -6.80 4.76 7.35
CA ASN A 44 -5.50 4.69 6.71
C ASN A 44 -5.33 3.44 5.83
N LEU A 45 -5.88 2.28 6.20
CA LEU A 45 -5.77 1.05 5.40
C LEU A 45 -6.62 1.10 4.14
N ASP A 46 -7.83 1.62 4.23
CA ASP A 46 -8.74 1.75 3.09
C ASP A 46 -9.51 3.08 3.16
N PRO A 47 -8.87 4.17 2.70
CA PRO A 47 -9.44 5.52 2.72
C PRO A 47 -10.71 5.66 1.87
N LEU A 48 -10.86 4.82 0.83
CA LEU A 48 -11.97 4.86 -0.10
C LEU A 48 -13.16 3.98 0.35
N ARG A 49 -13.03 3.28 1.48
CA ARG A 49 -14.04 2.36 2.04
C ARG A 49 -14.54 1.33 1.04
N GLN A 50 -13.62 0.76 0.27
CA GLN A 50 -13.92 -0.26 -0.72
C GLN A 50 -13.98 -1.68 -0.13
N PHE A 51 -13.47 -1.88 1.09
CA PHE A 51 -13.37 -3.19 1.72
C PHE A 51 -14.19 -3.25 3.02
N SER A 52 -14.59 -4.46 3.42
CA SER A 52 -15.31 -4.64 4.69
C SER A 52 -14.39 -4.42 5.89
N ASP A 53 -14.98 -4.13 7.06
CA ASP A 53 -14.22 -4.03 8.31
C ASP A 53 -13.56 -5.36 8.69
N GLY A 54 -14.20 -6.49 8.35
CA GLY A 54 -13.63 -7.82 8.55
C GLY A 54 -12.37 -8.06 7.72
N ASP A 55 -12.38 -7.67 6.44
CA ASP A 55 -11.20 -7.74 5.58
C ASP A 55 -10.07 -6.86 6.09
N CYS A 56 -10.41 -5.62 6.49
CA CYS A 56 -9.44 -4.67 7.03
C CYS A 56 -8.84 -5.18 8.35
N ALA A 57 -9.65 -5.74 9.25
CA ALA A 57 -9.19 -6.30 10.51
C ALA A 57 -8.30 -7.53 10.30
N SER A 58 -8.67 -8.41 9.36
CA SER A 58 -7.87 -9.58 9.01
C SER A 58 -6.49 -9.18 8.46
N VAL A 59 -6.44 -8.22 7.53
CA VAL A 59 -5.17 -7.72 7.00
C VAL A 59 -4.36 -7.04 8.10
N LEU A 60 -4.98 -6.18 8.90
CA LEU A 60 -4.31 -5.47 9.98
C LEU A 60 -3.64 -6.43 10.97
N ALA A 61 -4.38 -7.45 11.43
CA ALA A 61 -3.87 -8.44 12.37
C ALA A 61 -2.66 -9.21 11.80
N ARG A 62 -2.64 -9.45 10.48
CA ARG A 62 -1.52 -10.12 9.80
C ARG A 62 -0.27 -9.24 9.71
N VAL A 63 -0.42 -7.93 9.54
CA VAL A 63 0.73 -7.03 9.32
C VAL A 63 1.23 -6.38 10.61
N LEU A 64 0.35 -6.02 11.55
CA LEU A 64 0.71 -5.30 12.77
C LEU A 64 0.54 -6.13 14.06
N GLY A 65 -0.08 -7.31 13.98
CA GLY A 65 -0.34 -8.17 15.14
C GLY A 65 -1.61 -7.82 15.92
N GLY A 66 -1.82 -8.49 17.05
CA GLY A 66 -3.07 -8.47 17.82
C GLY A 66 -3.30 -7.22 18.69
N ASP A 67 -2.27 -6.42 18.94
CA ASP A 67 -2.37 -5.21 19.77
C ASP A 67 -3.06 -4.05 19.05
N TRP A 68 -3.24 -4.16 17.73
CA TRP A 68 -3.82 -3.13 16.89
C TRP A 68 -5.19 -3.54 16.38
N THR A 69 -6.12 -2.59 16.38
CA THR A 69 -7.45 -2.76 15.82
C THR A 69 -7.69 -1.72 14.74
N ILE A 70 -8.67 -1.97 13.87
CA ILE A 70 -9.05 -0.99 12.84
C ILE A 70 -9.51 0.34 13.45
N LYS A 71 -9.90 0.36 14.73
CA LYS A 71 -10.29 1.56 15.48
C LYS A 71 -9.12 2.27 16.18
N SER A 72 -7.93 1.67 16.21
CA SER A 72 -6.75 2.28 16.81
C SER A 72 -6.46 3.62 16.15
N ARG A 73 -6.18 4.64 16.97
CA ARG A 73 -5.95 6.01 16.48
C ARG A 73 -4.60 6.15 15.82
N VAL A 74 -4.57 6.96 14.77
CA VAL A 74 -3.38 7.42 14.07
C VAL A 74 -3.31 8.92 14.23
N GLU A 75 -2.22 9.42 14.80
CA GLU A 75 -1.96 10.86 14.90
C GLU A 75 -1.49 11.44 13.56
N GLY A 76 -1.47 12.76 13.43
CA GLY A 76 -1.02 13.41 12.19
C GLY A 76 0.39 12.96 11.78
N GLY A 77 0.52 12.40 10.58
CA GLY A 77 1.77 11.83 10.08
C GLY A 77 2.14 10.48 10.69
N GLY A 78 1.26 9.85 11.46
CA GLY A 78 1.55 8.57 12.12
C GLY A 78 2.61 8.67 13.23
N LYS A 79 2.70 9.81 13.91
CA LYS A 79 3.70 10.07 14.97
C LYS A 79 3.67 9.09 16.13
N ASN A 80 2.51 8.49 16.40
CA ASN A 80 2.32 7.47 17.42
C ASN A 80 2.65 6.04 16.94
N LEU A 81 3.17 5.88 15.72
CA LEU A 81 3.60 4.60 15.14
C LEU A 81 5.11 4.64 14.90
N SER A 82 5.78 3.51 15.15
CA SER A 82 7.17 3.35 14.73
C SER A 82 7.29 3.38 13.20
N GLN A 83 8.48 3.65 12.68
CA GLN A 83 8.71 3.63 11.23
C GLN A 83 8.32 2.29 10.60
N GLY A 84 8.73 1.18 11.21
CA GLY A 84 8.35 -0.16 10.75
C GLY A 84 6.84 -0.38 10.77
N GLN A 85 6.13 0.12 11.78
CA GLN A 85 4.67 0.04 11.83
C GLN A 85 4.01 0.85 10.70
N ARG A 86 4.51 2.05 10.40
CA ARG A 86 4.02 2.84 9.25
C ARG A 86 4.22 2.08 7.94
N GLN A 87 5.39 1.51 7.73
CA GLN A 87 5.68 0.67 6.56
C GLN A 87 4.74 -0.54 6.46
N LEU A 88 4.48 -1.23 7.58
CA LEU A 88 3.53 -2.35 7.64
C LEU A 88 2.10 -1.92 7.31
N VAL A 89 1.68 -0.71 7.67
CA VAL A 89 0.39 -0.14 7.20
C VAL A 89 0.41 0.05 5.68
N GLY A 90 1.52 0.56 5.12
CA GLY A 90 1.75 0.66 3.68
C GLY A 90 1.61 -0.69 2.96
N ILE A 91 2.26 -1.73 3.49
CA ILE A 91 2.16 -3.11 2.99
C ILE A 91 0.71 -3.62 3.13
N GLY A 92 0.05 -3.35 4.26
CA GLY A 92 -1.35 -3.69 4.50
C GLY A 92 -2.27 -3.14 3.42
N ARG A 93 -2.07 -1.89 2.96
CA ARG A 93 -2.82 -1.30 1.83
C ARG A 93 -2.65 -2.13 0.56
N ALA A 94 -1.42 -2.54 0.23
CA ALA A 94 -1.13 -3.32 -0.96
C ALA A 94 -1.75 -4.74 -0.88
N VAL A 95 -1.65 -5.38 0.28
CA VAL A 95 -2.25 -6.71 0.54
C VAL A 95 -3.78 -6.64 0.43
N LEU A 96 -4.40 -5.61 1.00
CA LEU A 96 -5.86 -5.43 0.97
C LEU A 96 -6.38 -5.24 -0.47
N ARG A 97 -5.66 -4.47 -1.29
CA ARG A 97 -5.99 -4.25 -2.71
C ARG A 97 -5.77 -5.47 -3.59
N ARG A 98 -5.08 -6.51 -3.12
CA ARG A 98 -4.73 -7.72 -3.88
C ARG A 98 -4.12 -7.39 -5.25
N SER A 99 -3.27 -6.36 -5.29
CA SER A 99 -2.67 -5.91 -6.55
C SER A 99 -1.73 -6.98 -7.11
N PRO A 100 -1.85 -7.36 -8.40
CA PRO A 100 -0.95 -8.33 -9.03
C PRO A 100 0.50 -7.86 -9.12
N LEU A 101 0.75 -6.54 -9.08
CA LEU A 101 2.09 -5.97 -9.04
C LEU A 101 2.18 -5.00 -7.86
N VAL A 102 3.15 -5.22 -6.99
CA VAL A 102 3.48 -4.32 -5.88
C VAL A 102 4.89 -3.78 -6.10
N VAL A 103 5.02 -2.47 -6.13
CA VAL A 103 6.30 -1.77 -6.18
C VAL A 103 6.64 -1.31 -4.77
N LEU A 104 7.77 -1.76 -4.26
CA LEU A 104 8.32 -1.33 -2.97
C LEU A 104 9.44 -0.33 -3.25
N ASP A 105 9.30 0.89 -2.73
CA ASP A 105 10.37 1.87 -2.79
C ASP A 105 11.37 1.60 -1.66
N GLU A 106 12.63 1.35 -2.02
CA GLU A 106 13.75 0.91 -1.16
C GLU A 106 13.54 -0.42 -0.39
N ALA A 107 13.87 -1.54 -1.04
CA ALA A 107 13.83 -2.87 -0.42
C ALA A 107 14.94 -3.14 0.64
N THR A 108 15.89 -2.21 0.87
CA THR A 108 17.12 -2.48 1.65
C THR A 108 17.62 -1.37 2.59
N ALA A 109 16.87 -0.31 2.87
CA ALA A 109 17.39 0.84 3.64
C ALA A 109 17.46 0.66 5.18
N SER A 110 17.55 -0.57 5.67
CA SER A 110 17.67 -0.84 7.13
C SER A 110 18.63 -1.99 7.46
N ILE A 111 19.50 -2.37 6.53
CA ILE A 111 20.71 -3.12 6.90
C ILE A 111 21.82 -2.08 7.08
N ASP A 112 21.99 -1.63 8.31
CA ASP A 112 23.24 -1.10 8.84
C ASP A 112 23.65 -1.99 10.02
#